data_AF-A0A2J8A2C3-F1
#
_entry.id   AF-A0A2J8A2C3-F1
#
_cell.length_a   1.000
_cell.length_b   1.000
_cell.length_c   1.000
_cell.angle_alpha   90.00
_cell.angle_beta   90.00
_cell.angle_gamma   90.00
#
_symmetry.space_group_name_H-M   'P 1'
#
loop_
_entity.id
_entity.type
_entity.pdbx_description
1 polymer ?
#
loop_
_entity_poly.entity_id
_entity_poly.type
_entity_poly.pdbx_seq_one_letter_code
_entity_poly.pdbx_strand_id
1 'polypeptide(L)'
;AGYVRTLYLANPEETRQLIHHPLVDCVHMTGGTVTHDAIVWGSTPEEQERRRKANDPLLKVPITSELGCVSPFIVAGWQFTPKELTVQANNLVVAMTSNNGCNCNSAKVLVLPADWPQSAAFLETVRSVLRGTPHDPPYYPGIHESACADARVAHPPPPTHIPHGSLQAVDSLRYGVVAVNAWSAASCILGACTWGAFSGGQTAADVGSGVGVVGNPFLVEGVQKAVYRTPVDGAGVPKPFHVQPIPLAAARLVLGFVVDGWRGLLRGVWAR
;
A
#
# COMPACT_ATOMS: atom_id res chain seq x y z
N ALA A 1 33.94 2.55 4.64
CA ALA A 1 32.66 2.58 5.37
C ALA A 1 31.66 3.38 4.54
N GLY A 2 30.44 2.88 4.36
CA GLY A 2 29.35 3.64 3.75
C GLY A 2 28.62 4.47 4.82
N TYR A 3 27.88 5.48 4.39
CA TYR A 3 27.00 6.26 5.25
C TYR A 3 25.68 6.54 4.52
N VAL A 4 24.62 6.78 5.29
CA VAL A 4 23.32 7.21 4.75
C VAL A 4 23.20 8.71 4.94
N ARG A 5 22.73 9.42 3.91
CA ARG A 5 22.45 10.85 3.96
C ARG A 5 21.03 11.13 3.48
N THR A 6 20.28 11.84 4.30
CA THR A 6 18.99 12.41 3.91
C THR A 6 19.21 13.84 3.43
N LEU A 7 18.67 14.16 2.25
CA LEU A 7 18.73 15.49 1.65
C LEU A 7 17.32 16.05 1.52
N TYR A 8 17.13 17.31 1.90
CA TYR A 8 15.93 18.07 1.61
C TYR A 8 16.25 19.04 0.49
N LEU A 9 15.79 18.72 -0.73
CA LEU A 9 16.03 19.53 -1.93
C LEU A 9 14.82 20.44 -2.15
N ALA A 10 15.09 21.73 -2.38
CA ALA A 10 14.04 22.75 -2.41
C ALA A 10 13.29 22.80 -3.75
N ASN A 11 13.88 22.24 -4.81
CA ASN A 11 13.30 22.26 -6.15
C ASN A 11 13.48 20.92 -6.90
N PRO A 12 12.62 20.64 -7.91
CA PRO A 12 12.74 19.42 -8.71
C PRO A 12 14.00 19.34 -9.57
N GLU A 13 14.64 20.47 -9.90
CA GLU A 13 15.84 20.50 -10.75
C GLU A 13 17.05 19.88 -10.06
N GLU A 14 17.28 20.24 -8.80
CA GLU A 14 18.33 19.63 -7.96
C GLU A 14 18.13 18.12 -7.82
N THR A 15 16.87 17.69 -7.60
CA THR A 15 16.51 16.28 -7.53
C THR A 15 16.85 15.57 -8.85
N ARG A 16 16.52 16.18 -9.99
CA ARG A 16 16.84 15.63 -11.32
C ARG A 16 18.35 15.51 -11.54
N GLN A 17 19.11 16.55 -11.23
CA GLN A 17 20.57 16.52 -11.36
C GLN A 17 21.20 15.43 -10.50
N LEU A 18 20.71 15.25 -9.27
CA LEU A 18 21.19 14.21 -8.37
C LEU A 18 20.88 12.81 -8.92
N ILE A 19 19.64 12.55 -9.34
CA ILE A 19 19.18 11.25 -9.85
C ILE A 19 19.98 10.81 -11.11
N HIS A 20 20.38 11.76 -11.96
CA HIS A 20 21.15 11.47 -13.18
C HIS A 20 22.66 11.69 -13.03
N HIS A 21 23.16 11.91 -11.81
CA HIS A 21 24.59 12.15 -11.59
C HIS A 21 25.41 10.89 -11.92
N PRO A 22 26.60 11.00 -12.53
CA PRO A 22 27.44 9.84 -12.90
C PRO A 22 27.90 8.93 -11.74
N LEU A 23 27.68 9.34 -10.49
CA LEU A 23 28.02 8.58 -9.28
C LEU A 23 26.81 7.84 -8.67
N VAL A 24 25.62 7.98 -9.25
CA VAL A 24 24.46 7.20 -8.83
C VAL A 24 24.50 5.85 -9.55
N ASP A 25 24.46 4.76 -8.78
CA ASP A 25 24.47 3.39 -9.33
C ASP A 25 23.06 2.81 -9.51
N CYS A 26 22.08 3.29 -8.75
CA CYS A 26 20.68 2.85 -8.81
C CYS A 26 19.74 3.89 -8.21
N VAL A 27 18.46 3.81 -8.62
CA VAL A 27 17.39 4.67 -8.11
C VAL A 27 16.27 3.82 -7.50
N HIS A 28 15.79 4.23 -6.34
CA HIS A 28 14.51 3.75 -5.81
C HIS A 28 13.59 4.95 -5.65
N MET A 29 12.34 4.85 -6.13
CA MET A 29 11.37 5.92 -6.00
C MET A 29 10.04 5.45 -5.42
N THR A 30 9.43 6.30 -4.61
CA THR A 30 8.03 6.13 -4.18
C THR A 30 7.24 7.35 -4.65
N GLY A 31 6.17 7.16 -5.43
CA GLY A 31 5.46 8.30 -6.01
C GLY A 31 4.44 7.94 -7.10
N GLY A 32 4.18 8.89 -7.99
CA GLY A 32 3.25 8.69 -9.12
C GLY A 32 3.93 8.12 -10.37
N THR A 33 3.15 7.47 -11.23
CA THR A 33 3.59 7.00 -12.56
C THR A 33 4.11 8.14 -13.44
N VAL A 34 3.51 9.32 -13.35
CA VAL A 34 3.97 10.52 -14.06
C VAL A 34 5.40 10.91 -13.65
N THR A 35 5.70 10.87 -12.34
CA THR A 35 7.06 11.16 -11.84
C THR A 35 8.05 10.08 -12.26
N HIS A 36 7.62 8.81 -12.22
CA HIS A 36 8.43 7.70 -12.70
C HIS A 36 8.82 7.88 -14.17
N ASP A 37 7.83 8.17 -15.01
CA ASP A 37 8.07 8.38 -16.43
C ASP A 37 8.94 9.62 -16.69
N ALA A 38 8.78 10.68 -15.88
CA ALA A 38 9.66 11.85 -15.96
C ALA A 38 11.13 11.51 -15.67
N ILE A 39 11.38 10.61 -14.72
CA ILE A 39 12.73 10.13 -14.36
C ILE A 39 13.28 9.21 -15.44
N VAL A 40 12.50 8.22 -15.89
CA VAL A 40 12.99 7.16 -16.80
C VAL A 40 13.02 7.64 -18.25
N TRP A 41 12.02 8.38 -18.69
CA TRP A 41 11.76 8.71 -20.09
C TRP A 41 11.82 10.21 -20.41
N GLY A 42 11.97 11.08 -19.41
CA GLY A 42 12.07 12.52 -19.60
C GLY A 42 10.77 13.29 -19.34
N SER A 43 10.87 14.62 -19.22
CA SER A 43 9.81 15.43 -18.61
C SER A 43 8.63 15.80 -19.53
N THR A 44 8.72 15.58 -20.84
CA THR A 44 7.64 15.91 -21.79
C THR A 44 7.13 14.66 -22.51
N PRO A 45 5.83 14.58 -22.86
CA PRO A 45 5.28 13.44 -23.58
C PRO A 45 6.02 13.11 -24.88
N GLU A 46 6.45 14.12 -25.65
CA GLU A 46 7.16 13.95 -26.91
C GLU A 46 8.53 13.29 -26.71
N GLU A 47 9.25 13.71 -25.66
CA GLU A 47 10.55 13.14 -25.32
C GLU A 47 10.40 11.71 -24.82
N GLN A 48 9.38 11.45 -23.99
CA GLN A 48 9.10 10.12 -23.50
C GLN A 48 8.78 9.15 -24.64
N GLU A 49 7.91 9.56 -25.57
CA GLU A 49 7.55 8.77 -26.74
C GLU A 49 8.77 8.48 -27.63
N ARG A 50 9.58 9.50 -27.90
CA ARG A 50 10.81 9.37 -28.69
C ARG A 50 11.77 8.36 -28.06
N ARG A 51 12.01 8.45 -26.75
CA ARG A 51 12.91 7.57 -26.01
C ARG A 51 12.40 6.14 -25.89
N ARG A 52 11.10 5.95 -25.65
CA ARG A 52 10.48 4.62 -25.64
C ARG A 52 10.62 3.92 -26.98
N LYS A 53 10.35 4.62 -28.09
CA LYS A 53 10.54 4.09 -29.45
C LYS A 53 11.99 3.71 -29.75
N ALA A 54 12.94 4.51 -29.28
CA ALA A 54 14.37 4.25 -29.45
C ALA A 54 14.93 3.24 -28.44
N ASN A 55 14.15 2.80 -27.45
CA ASN A 55 14.62 2.05 -26.28
C ASN A 55 15.84 2.73 -25.60
N ASP A 56 15.80 4.06 -25.51
CA ASP A 56 16.88 4.91 -24.99
C ASP A 56 16.42 5.70 -23.74
N PRO A 57 16.25 5.04 -22.58
CA PRO A 57 15.79 5.70 -21.37
C PRO A 57 16.73 6.83 -20.97
N LEU A 58 16.20 7.92 -20.43
CA LEU A 58 16.99 9.03 -19.87
C LEU A 58 17.80 8.55 -18.66
N LEU A 59 17.17 7.78 -17.77
CA LEU A 59 17.87 7.16 -16.66
C LEU A 59 18.71 5.99 -17.17
N LYS A 60 20.02 6.00 -16.86
CA LYS A 60 20.99 5.00 -17.34
C LYS A 60 21.31 3.90 -16.34
N VAL A 61 20.69 3.96 -15.17
CA VAL A 61 20.89 3.01 -14.06
C VAL A 61 19.61 2.28 -13.72
N PRO A 62 19.69 1.10 -13.06
CA PRO A 62 18.51 0.37 -12.61
C PRO A 62 17.61 1.23 -11.71
N ILE A 63 16.30 1.06 -11.89
CA ILE A 63 15.28 1.69 -11.06
C ILE A 63 14.33 0.65 -10.47
N THR A 64 13.99 0.84 -9.20
CA THR A 64 12.85 0.21 -8.54
C THR A 64 11.85 1.28 -8.13
N SER A 65 10.57 0.91 -8.04
CA SER A 65 9.51 1.88 -7.80
C SER A 65 8.33 1.31 -7.02
N GLU A 66 7.80 2.09 -6.09
CA GLU A 66 6.54 1.86 -5.38
C GLU A 66 5.56 2.97 -5.78
N LEU A 67 4.57 2.62 -6.60
CA LEU A 67 3.63 3.58 -7.18
C LEU A 67 2.22 3.42 -6.62
N GLY A 68 1.30 4.26 -7.09
CA GLY A 68 -0.12 4.16 -6.75
C GLY A 68 -0.78 2.91 -7.32
N CYS A 69 -1.88 2.50 -6.69
CA CYS A 69 -2.73 1.41 -7.17
C CYS A 69 -4.20 1.76 -6.94
N VAL A 70 -5.08 1.27 -7.81
CA VAL A 70 -6.51 1.19 -7.51
C VAL A 70 -6.78 -0.16 -6.87
N SER A 71 -6.81 -0.15 -5.53
CA SER A 71 -6.92 -1.37 -4.74
C SER A 71 -8.38 -1.79 -4.57
N PRO A 72 -8.77 -2.99 -5.04
CA PRO A 72 -10.11 -3.52 -4.82
C PRO A 72 -10.25 -4.13 -3.41
N PHE A 73 -11.40 -3.93 -2.79
CA PHE A 73 -11.87 -4.68 -1.64
C PHE A 73 -12.94 -5.66 -2.12
N ILE A 74 -12.65 -6.96 -2.08
CA ILE A 74 -13.50 -7.99 -2.68
C ILE A 74 -14.22 -8.74 -1.57
N VAL A 75 -15.55 -8.80 -1.62
CA VAL A 75 -16.35 -9.62 -0.71
C VAL A 75 -16.67 -10.95 -1.39
N ALA A 76 -16.29 -12.06 -0.76
CA ALA A 76 -16.42 -13.41 -1.35
C ALA A 76 -17.87 -13.96 -1.41
N GLY A 77 -18.84 -13.25 -0.83
CA GLY A 77 -20.25 -13.64 -0.83
C GLY A 77 -20.63 -14.73 0.17
N TRP A 78 -19.78 -14.99 1.17
CA TRP A 78 -20.11 -15.90 2.25
C TRP A 78 -21.25 -15.35 3.12
N GLN A 79 -21.93 -16.25 3.83
CA GLN A 79 -22.86 -15.85 4.87
C GLN A 79 -22.08 -15.45 6.11
N PHE A 80 -22.11 -14.16 6.44
CA PHE A 80 -21.49 -13.61 7.63
C PHE A 80 -22.52 -13.45 8.74
N THR A 81 -22.10 -13.67 9.97
CA THR A 81 -22.83 -13.21 11.16
C THR A 81 -22.87 -11.68 11.20
N PRO A 82 -23.80 -11.06 11.96
CA PRO A 82 -23.81 -9.61 12.15
C PRO A 82 -22.47 -9.05 12.65
N LYS A 83 -21.80 -9.77 13.56
CA LYS A 83 -20.47 -9.41 14.07
C LYS A 83 -19.43 -9.40 12.96
N GLU A 84 -19.38 -10.43 12.13
CA GLU A 84 -18.43 -10.52 11.01
C GLU A 84 -18.70 -9.43 9.96
N LEU A 85 -19.97 -9.11 9.66
CA LEU A 85 -20.30 -7.96 8.80
C LEU A 85 -19.71 -6.66 9.33
N THR A 86 -19.82 -6.42 10.64
CA THR A 86 -19.21 -5.25 11.29
C THR A 86 -17.68 -5.28 11.18
N VAL A 87 -17.04 -6.43 11.37
CA VAL A 87 -15.58 -6.57 11.22
C VAL A 87 -15.15 -6.24 9.78
N GLN A 88 -15.82 -6.81 8.78
CA GLN A 88 -15.48 -6.56 7.37
C GLN A 88 -15.75 -5.10 6.97
N ALA A 89 -16.81 -4.48 7.51
CA ALA A 89 -17.08 -3.07 7.30
C ALA A 89 -15.99 -2.18 7.92
N ASN A 90 -15.52 -2.48 9.14
CA ASN A 90 -14.40 -1.77 9.76
C ASN A 90 -13.11 -1.91 8.94
N ASN A 91 -12.79 -3.12 8.47
CA ASN A 91 -11.62 -3.34 7.61
C ASN A 91 -11.68 -2.48 6.34
N LEU A 92 -12.82 -2.45 5.67
CA LEU A 92 -13.03 -1.63 4.47
C LEU A 92 -12.90 -0.13 4.80
N VAL A 93 -13.60 0.34 5.84
CA VAL A 93 -13.58 1.76 6.19
C VAL A 93 -12.17 2.21 6.56
N VAL A 94 -11.45 1.47 7.40
CA VAL A 94 -10.05 1.77 7.74
C VAL A 94 -9.17 1.76 6.50
N ALA A 95 -9.30 0.76 5.62
CA ALA A 95 -8.53 0.69 4.38
C ALA A 95 -8.81 1.89 3.45
N MET A 96 -10.04 2.39 3.45
CA MET A 96 -10.45 3.53 2.64
C MET A 96 -9.99 4.87 3.25
N THR A 97 -10.16 5.06 4.55
CA THR A 97 -10.11 6.37 5.21
C THR A 97 -8.78 6.64 5.91
N SER A 98 -7.95 5.62 6.14
CA SER A 98 -6.60 5.82 6.70
C SER A 98 -5.83 6.84 5.88
N ASN A 99 -5.27 7.85 6.56
CA ASN A 99 -4.61 8.99 5.93
C ASN A 99 -5.49 9.67 4.85
N ASN A 100 -6.80 9.77 5.10
CA ASN A 100 -7.80 10.30 4.16
C ASN A 100 -7.74 9.66 2.76
N GLY A 101 -7.40 8.38 2.70
CA GLY A 101 -7.27 7.64 1.45
C GLY A 101 -6.05 8.03 0.61
N CYS A 102 -5.10 8.77 1.17
CA CYS A 102 -3.86 9.18 0.52
C CYS A 102 -2.78 8.08 0.52
N ASN A 103 -3.07 6.91 1.11
CA ASN A 103 -2.20 5.74 1.03
C ASN A 103 -2.33 5.07 -0.35
N CYS A 104 -1.21 4.61 -0.91
CA CYS A 104 -1.17 3.90 -2.20
C CYS A 104 -2.01 2.62 -2.24
N ASN A 105 -2.26 2.02 -1.07
CA ASN A 105 -3.05 0.81 -0.88
C ASN A 105 -4.46 1.08 -0.33
N SER A 106 -4.91 2.34 -0.37
CA SER A 106 -6.25 2.71 0.04
C SER A 106 -7.27 1.96 -0.81
N ALA A 107 -8.31 1.39 -0.19
CA ALA A 107 -9.39 0.75 -0.92
C ALA A 107 -10.12 1.79 -1.78
N LYS A 108 -10.12 1.59 -3.11
CA LYS A 108 -10.74 2.51 -4.08
C LYS A 108 -11.97 1.93 -4.76
N VAL A 109 -12.09 0.60 -4.80
CA VAL A 109 -13.21 -0.11 -5.44
C VAL A 109 -13.72 -1.17 -4.49
N LEU A 110 -15.04 -1.21 -4.25
CA LEU A 110 -15.70 -2.32 -3.55
C LEU A 110 -16.32 -3.26 -4.59
N VAL A 111 -15.98 -4.54 -4.54
CA VAL A 111 -16.54 -5.59 -5.40
C VAL A 111 -17.42 -6.52 -4.57
N LEU A 112 -18.70 -6.59 -4.92
CA LEU A 112 -19.69 -7.46 -4.28
C LEU A 112 -20.20 -8.49 -5.31
N PRO A 113 -20.53 -9.72 -4.88
CA PRO A 113 -21.22 -10.66 -5.76
C PRO A 113 -22.64 -10.15 -6.05
N ALA A 114 -23.07 -10.25 -7.30
CA ALA A 114 -24.35 -9.71 -7.76
C ALA A 114 -25.54 -10.25 -6.94
N ASP A 115 -25.53 -11.55 -6.64
CA ASP A 115 -26.64 -12.24 -5.97
C ASP A 115 -26.39 -12.46 -4.47
N TRP A 116 -25.48 -11.70 -3.85
CA TRP A 116 -25.17 -11.91 -2.44
C TRP A 116 -26.28 -11.36 -1.52
N PRO A 117 -27.01 -12.20 -0.76
CA PRO A 117 -28.21 -11.78 -0.02
C PRO A 117 -27.96 -10.73 1.06
N GLN A 118 -26.74 -10.65 1.58
CA GLN A 118 -26.37 -9.71 2.64
C GLN A 118 -25.79 -8.39 2.12
N SER A 119 -25.76 -8.16 0.80
CA SER A 119 -25.17 -6.96 0.19
C SER A 119 -25.75 -5.66 0.76
N ALA A 120 -27.08 -5.59 0.89
CA ALA A 120 -27.76 -4.40 1.44
C ALA A 120 -27.40 -4.16 2.92
N ALA A 121 -27.41 -5.22 3.73
CA ALA A 121 -27.04 -5.15 5.14
C ALA A 121 -25.56 -4.75 5.32
N PHE A 122 -24.66 -5.28 4.48
CA PHE A 122 -23.26 -4.94 4.48
C PHE A 122 -23.03 -3.46 4.13
N LEU A 123 -23.64 -2.97 3.04
CA LEU A 123 -23.52 -1.57 2.64
C LEU A 123 -24.04 -0.61 3.72
N GLU A 124 -25.14 -0.95 4.41
CA GLU A 124 -25.61 -0.14 5.52
C GLU A 124 -24.64 -0.17 6.71
N THR A 125 -24.06 -1.33 7.02
CA THR A 125 -23.02 -1.44 8.05
C THR A 125 -21.80 -0.57 7.70
N VAL A 126 -21.35 -0.60 6.44
CA VAL A 126 -20.24 0.24 5.94
C VAL A 126 -20.57 1.72 6.11
N ARG A 127 -21.76 2.17 5.70
CA ARG A 127 -22.19 3.58 5.88
C ARG A 127 -22.24 3.96 7.35
N SER A 128 -22.73 3.07 8.21
CA SER A 128 -22.78 3.33 9.65
C SER A 128 -21.39 3.49 10.25
N VAL A 129 -20.45 2.60 9.93
CA VAL A 129 -19.05 2.70 10.38
C VAL A 129 -18.39 3.96 9.84
N LEU A 130 -18.60 4.27 8.57
CA LEU A 130 -18.05 5.47 7.93
C LEU A 130 -18.54 6.76 8.60
N ARG A 131 -19.85 6.88 8.87
CA ARG A 131 -20.43 8.05 9.59
C ARG A 131 -19.83 8.23 10.99
N GLY A 132 -19.43 7.15 11.64
CA GLY A 132 -18.79 7.18 12.96
C GLY A 132 -17.27 7.36 12.91
N THR A 133 -16.65 7.38 11.74
CA THR A 133 -15.19 7.48 11.58
C THR A 133 -14.78 8.94 11.42
N PRO A 134 -13.89 9.48 12.27
CA PRO A 134 -13.35 10.82 12.08
C PRO A 134 -12.58 10.95 10.76
N HIS A 135 -12.67 12.11 10.12
CA HIS A 135 -11.91 12.45 8.92
C HIS A 135 -11.15 13.76 9.16
N ASP A 136 -9.82 13.68 9.08
CA ASP A 136 -8.97 14.87 9.10
C ASP A 136 -9.00 15.55 7.71
N PRO A 137 -8.56 16.82 7.60
CA PRO A 137 -8.34 17.42 6.29
C PRO A 137 -7.32 16.61 5.47
N PRO A 138 -7.56 16.40 4.17
CA PRO A 138 -6.63 15.68 3.33
C PRO A 138 -5.31 16.46 3.15
N TYR A 139 -4.20 15.74 3.05
CA TYR A 139 -2.86 16.32 2.97
C TYR A 139 -2.52 16.94 1.60
N TYR A 140 -2.97 16.32 0.50
CA TYR A 140 -2.54 16.71 -0.83
C TYR A 140 -3.25 17.99 -1.33
N PRO A 141 -2.50 19.00 -1.83
CA PRO A 141 -3.07 20.19 -2.48
C PRO A 141 -3.94 19.82 -3.69
N GLY A 142 -5.05 20.54 -3.90
CA GLY A 142 -5.94 20.35 -5.06
C GLY A 142 -6.83 19.09 -5.01
N ILE A 143 -6.81 18.33 -3.90
CA ILE A 143 -7.62 17.11 -3.77
C ILE A 143 -9.14 17.38 -3.84
N HIS A 144 -9.60 18.53 -3.37
CA HIS A 144 -11.00 18.94 -3.47
C HIS A 144 -11.43 19.24 -4.92
N GLU A 145 -10.48 19.66 -5.77
CA GLU A 145 -10.71 19.93 -7.19
C GLU A 145 -10.68 18.63 -8.01
N SER A 146 -9.81 17.69 -7.62
CA SER A 146 -9.61 16.41 -8.31
C SER A 146 -10.64 15.32 -7.93
N ALA A 147 -11.16 15.33 -6.70
CA ALA A 147 -12.13 14.34 -6.22
C ALA A 147 -13.54 14.51 -6.81
N CYS A 148 -13.87 15.69 -7.36
CA CYS A 148 -15.16 16.00 -7.96
C CYS A 148 -15.23 15.75 -9.47
N ALA A 149 -14.11 15.44 -10.13
CA ALA A 149 -14.09 15.09 -11.55
C ALA A 149 -14.48 13.60 -11.71
N ASP A 150 -15.71 13.38 -12.21
CA ASP A 150 -16.31 12.11 -12.64
C ASP A 150 -15.48 10.83 -12.40
N ALA A 151 -15.85 10.09 -11.34
CA ALA A 151 -15.28 8.78 -10.98
C ALA A 151 -15.73 7.65 -11.93
N ARG A 152 -15.58 7.84 -13.24
CA ARG A 152 -15.60 6.78 -14.25
C ARG A 152 -14.20 6.59 -14.81
N VAL A 153 -13.27 6.23 -13.94
CA VAL A 153 -12.00 5.68 -14.40
C VAL A 153 -12.28 4.26 -14.89
N ALA A 154 -12.13 4.04 -16.20
CA ALA A 154 -12.21 2.72 -16.79
C ALA A 154 -11.04 1.88 -16.25
N HIS A 155 -11.31 1.12 -15.19
CA HIS A 155 -10.44 0.03 -14.79
C HIS A 155 -10.76 -1.20 -15.64
N PRO A 156 -9.75 -2.04 -15.98
CA PRO A 156 -10.05 -3.35 -16.50
C PRO A 156 -11.04 -4.02 -15.56
N PRO A 157 -12.13 -4.61 -16.10
CA PRO A 157 -13.17 -5.17 -15.25
C PRO A 157 -12.54 -6.18 -14.29
N PRO A 158 -12.92 -6.18 -13.01
CA PRO A 158 -12.49 -7.24 -12.11
C PRO A 158 -12.90 -8.58 -12.74
N PRO A 159 -12.12 -9.65 -12.52
CA PRO A 159 -12.45 -10.96 -13.07
C PRO A 159 -13.90 -11.32 -12.75
N THR A 160 -14.67 -11.65 -13.79
CA THR A 160 -16.13 -11.83 -13.74
C THR A 160 -16.56 -13.09 -13.01
N HIS A 161 -15.62 -13.97 -12.65
CA HIS A 161 -15.88 -15.19 -11.91
C HIS A 161 -14.80 -15.42 -10.84
N ILE A 162 -15.10 -15.00 -9.61
CA ILE A 162 -14.28 -15.28 -8.43
C ILE A 162 -15.01 -16.41 -7.68
N PRO A 163 -14.50 -17.66 -7.70
CA PRO A 163 -15.19 -18.76 -7.04
C PRO A 163 -15.33 -18.47 -5.55
N HIS A 164 -16.53 -18.70 -4.99
CA HIS A 164 -16.82 -18.56 -3.57
C HIS A 164 -15.72 -19.21 -2.72
N GLY A 165 -14.90 -18.40 -2.06
CA GLY A 165 -13.93 -18.87 -1.08
C GLY A 165 -12.70 -19.64 -1.56
N SER A 166 -12.30 -19.53 -2.83
CA SER A 166 -11.16 -20.33 -3.32
C SER A 166 -9.80 -19.66 -3.08
N LEU A 167 -8.82 -20.42 -2.57
CA LEU A 167 -7.39 -20.09 -2.63
C LEU A 167 -6.97 -19.66 -4.06
N GLN A 168 -7.60 -20.28 -5.06
CA GLN A 168 -7.45 -19.96 -6.48
C GLN A 168 -7.75 -18.49 -6.82
N ALA A 169 -8.72 -17.86 -6.15
CA ALA A 169 -8.97 -16.43 -6.32
C ALA A 169 -7.77 -15.61 -5.86
N VAL A 170 -7.24 -15.90 -4.66
CA VAL A 170 -6.04 -15.24 -4.12
C VAL A 170 -4.82 -15.47 -5.02
N ASP A 171 -4.68 -16.66 -5.58
CA ASP A 171 -3.59 -17.00 -6.48
C ASP A 171 -3.69 -16.27 -7.83
N SER A 172 -4.91 -16.09 -8.35
CA SER A 172 -5.17 -15.39 -9.62
C SER A 172 -4.97 -13.87 -9.54
N LEU A 173 -5.10 -13.27 -8.34
CA LEU A 173 -5.00 -11.82 -8.15
C LEU A 173 -3.57 -11.32 -8.41
N ARG A 174 -3.35 -10.58 -9.50
CA ARG A 174 -2.05 -10.00 -9.85
C ARG A 174 -1.75 -8.71 -9.08
N TYR A 175 -1.75 -8.80 -7.75
CA TYR A 175 -1.35 -7.76 -6.82
C TYR A 175 -0.15 -8.23 -6.00
N GLY A 176 0.81 -7.36 -5.74
CA GLY A 176 2.02 -7.73 -4.98
C GLY A 176 1.76 -7.92 -3.48
N VAL A 177 0.64 -7.41 -2.97
CA VAL A 177 0.13 -7.74 -1.64
C VAL A 177 -1.36 -8.09 -1.75
N VAL A 178 -1.73 -9.27 -1.25
CA VAL A 178 -3.14 -9.69 -1.11
C VAL A 178 -3.42 -9.96 0.37
N ALA A 179 -4.36 -9.21 0.94
CA ALA A 179 -4.82 -9.42 2.31
C ALA A 179 -6.21 -10.07 2.32
N VAL A 180 -6.39 -11.07 3.18
CA VAL A 180 -7.66 -11.78 3.42
C VAL A 180 -8.14 -11.45 4.82
N ASN A 181 -9.35 -10.89 4.94
CA ASN A 181 -9.97 -10.44 6.19
C ASN A 181 -9.18 -9.36 6.95
N ALA A 182 -8.30 -8.63 6.25
CA ALA A 182 -7.46 -7.57 6.80
C ALA A 182 -7.21 -6.47 5.78
N TRP A 183 -6.76 -5.31 6.24
CA TRP A 183 -6.19 -4.28 5.38
C TRP A 183 -4.77 -4.65 4.95
N SER A 184 -4.44 -4.44 3.68
CA SER A 184 -3.14 -4.78 3.08
C SER A 184 -1.94 -4.11 3.74
N ALA A 185 -2.12 -2.95 4.40
CA ALA A 185 -1.03 -2.27 5.12
C ALA A 185 -0.40 -3.13 6.23
N ALA A 186 -1.11 -4.13 6.74
CA ALA A 186 -0.56 -5.08 7.70
C ALA A 186 0.74 -5.74 7.19
N SER A 187 0.86 -5.96 5.87
CA SER A 187 2.08 -6.51 5.25
C SER A 187 3.29 -5.59 5.46
N CYS A 188 3.12 -4.28 5.24
CA CYS A 188 4.16 -3.27 5.44
C CYS A 188 4.51 -3.10 6.91
N ILE A 189 3.48 -2.93 7.77
CA ILE A 189 3.64 -2.60 9.19
C ILE A 189 4.33 -3.74 9.96
N LEU A 190 4.00 -5.00 9.65
CA LEU A 190 4.58 -6.14 10.35
C LEU A 190 6.02 -6.42 9.92
N GLY A 191 6.46 -5.92 8.76
CA GLY A 191 7.79 -6.19 8.20
C GLY A 191 8.06 -7.69 7.94
N ALA A 192 7.04 -8.53 8.02
CA ALA A 192 7.15 -9.99 7.89
C ALA A 192 7.00 -10.48 6.44
N CYS A 193 6.54 -9.61 5.56
CA CYS A 193 6.23 -9.90 4.16
C CYS A 193 6.96 -8.91 3.25
N THR A 194 7.00 -9.22 1.95
CA THR A 194 7.38 -8.23 0.95
C THR A 194 6.26 -7.19 0.79
N TRP A 195 6.66 -5.97 0.46
CA TRP A 195 5.77 -4.90 0.04
C TRP A 195 6.12 -4.50 -1.38
N GLY A 196 5.14 -4.41 -2.26
CA GLY A 196 5.35 -3.94 -3.62
C GLY A 196 4.29 -4.35 -4.61
N ALA A 197 4.59 -4.09 -5.88
CA ALA A 197 3.76 -4.47 -7.01
C ALA A 197 3.87 -5.97 -7.34
N PHE A 198 2.92 -6.50 -8.12
CA PHE A 198 2.98 -7.89 -8.55
C PHE A 198 4.15 -8.12 -9.52
N SER A 199 5.00 -9.11 -9.22
CA SER A 199 6.07 -9.52 -10.13
C SER A 199 5.50 -10.47 -11.20
N GLY A 200 5.20 -9.93 -12.38
CA GLY A 200 4.55 -10.71 -13.45
C GLY A 200 4.49 -10.06 -14.83
N GLY A 201 5.46 -9.20 -15.15
CA GLY A 201 5.61 -8.58 -16.48
C GLY A 201 5.86 -7.07 -16.47
N GLN A 202 5.72 -6.42 -15.31
CA GLN A 202 6.03 -4.99 -15.17
C GLN A 202 7.54 -4.76 -15.32
N THR A 203 7.89 -3.71 -16.05
CA THR A 203 9.28 -3.29 -16.24
C THR A 203 9.41 -1.80 -15.98
N ALA A 204 10.63 -1.28 -15.91
CA ALA A 204 10.84 0.17 -15.87
C ALA A 204 10.31 0.89 -17.13
N ALA A 205 10.09 0.17 -18.23
CA ALA A 205 9.52 0.72 -19.46
C ALA A 205 7.99 0.67 -19.51
N ASP A 206 7.41 -0.32 -18.85
CA ASP A 206 5.98 -0.56 -18.77
C ASP A 206 5.62 -0.86 -17.31
N VAL A 207 5.52 0.22 -16.52
CA VAL A 207 5.24 0.14 -15.09
C VAL A 207 3.74 0.31 -14.84
N GLY A 208 3.16 -0.57 -14.03
CA GLY A 208 1.82 -0.39 -13.48
C GLY A 208 1.90 0.27 -12.10
N SER A 209 1.92 -0.54 -11.06
CA SER A 209 1.98 -0.07 -9.67
C SER A 209 3.38 -0.10 -9.06
N GLY A 210 4.41 -0.50 -9.82
CA GLY A 210 5.79 -0.50 -9.36
C GLY A 210 6.67 -1.61 -9.93
N VAL A 211 7.96 -1.55 -9.61
CA VAL A 211 8.99 -2.55 -9.96
C VAL A 211 9.84 -2.84 -8.74
N GLY A 212 10.02 -4.13 -8.43
CA GLY A 212 10.75 -4.59 -7.26
C GLY A 212 9.86 -4.71 -6.03
N VAL A 213 10.49 -4.96 -4.88
CA VAL A 213 9.82 -5.08 -3.59
C VAL A 213 10.69 -4.46 -2.50
N VAL A 214 10.04 -3.89 -1.49
CA VAL A 214 10.63 -3.49 -0.22
C VAL A 214 10.41 -4.58 0.82
N GLY A 215 11.37 -4.75 1.74
CA GLY A 215 11.32 -5.80 2.75
C GLY A 215 11.99 -7.08 2.25
N ASN A 216 11.32 -8.23 2.40
CA ASN A 216 11.85 -9.58 2.17
C ASN A 216 12.80 -10.09 3.29
N PRO A 217 12.33 -10.15 4.56
CA PRO A 217 13.18 -10.58 5.68
C PRO A 217 13.69 -12.03 5.56
N PHE A 218 13.01 -12.84 4.75
CA PHE A 218 13.35 -14.25 4.51
C PHE A 218 14.22 -14.46 3.26
N LEU A 219 14.60 -13.39 2.56
CA LEU A 219 15.47 -13.44 1.38
C LEU A 219 14.96 -14.39 0.30
N VAL A 220 13.64 -14.47 0.14
CA VAL A 220 13.03 -15.32 -0.89
C VAL A 220 13.26 -14.67 -2.25
N GLU A 221 13.86 -15.42 -3.17
CA GLU A 221 14.08 -14.94 -4.53
C GLU A 221 12.79 -14.99 -5.35
N GLY A 222 12.62 -14.05 -6.28
CA GLY A 222 11.53 -14.10 -7.26
C GLY A 222 10.12 -13.97 -6.67
N VAL A 223 9.96 -13.30 -5.53
CA VAL A 223 8.65 -13.11 -4.90
C VAL A 223 7.68 -12.43 -5.86
N GLN A 224 6.57 -13.11 -6.16
CA GLN A 224 5.51 -12.57 -7.03
C GLN A 224 4.51 -11.71 -6.26
N LYS A 225 4.17 -12.15 -5.04
CA LYS A 225 3.27 -11.46 -4.14
C LYS A 225 3.48 -11.95 -2.70
N ALA A 226 3.09 -11.12 -1.74
CA ALA A 226 2.84 -11.53 -0.37
C ALA A 226 1.33 -11.76 -0.16
N VAL A 227 0.99 -12.82 0.58
CA VAL A 227 -0.38 -13.10 1.01
C VAL A 227 -0.44 -13.07 2.52
N TYR A 228 -1.29 -12.20 3.06
CA TYR A 228 -1.56 -12.09 4.49
C TYR A 228 -3.00 -12.49 4.79
N ARG A 229 -3.22 -13.32 5.82
CA ARG A 229 -4.57 -13.82 6.16
C ARG A 229 -4.83 -13.69 7.65
N THR A 230 -6.03 -13.22 7.99
CA THR A 230 -6.56 -13.22 9.35
C THR A 230 -7.88 -13.99 9.41
N PRO A 231 -8.27 -14.46 10.60
CA PRO A 231 -9.62 -14.95 10.85
C PRO A 231 -10.71 -13.94 10.47
N VAL A 232 -11.85 -14.46 10.01
CA VAL A 232 -12.99 -13.68 9.49
C VAL A 232 -13.68 -12.84 10.56
N ASP A 233 -13.61 -13.27 11.82
CA ASP A 233 -14.18 -12.61 12.99
C ASP A 233 -13.27 -11.51 13.56
N GLY A 234 -12.14 -11.25 12.92
CA GLY A 234 -11.16 -10.25 13.35
C GLY A 234 -10.34 -10.69 14.55
N ALA A 235 -10.42 -11.96 14.98
CA ALA A 235 -9.52 -12.50 15.99
C ALA A 235 -8.10 -12.46 15.42
N GLY A 236 -7.28 -11.49 15.84
CA GLY A 236 -5.85 -11.55 15.57
C GLY A 236 -5.33 -12.91 16.05
N VAL A 237 -4.61 -13.63 15.19
CA VAL A 237 -4.05 -14.95 15.54
C VAL A 237 -3.32 -14.78 16.88
N PRO A 238 -3.75 -15.47 17.96
CA PRO A 238 -3.03 -15.42 19.23
C PRO A 238 -1.60 -15.88 18.96
N LYS A 239 -0.64 -14.96 19.03
CA LYS A 239 0.75 -15.32 18.89
C LYS A 239 1.13 -16.22 20.07
N PRO A 240 1.91 -17.29 19.87
CA PRO A 240 2.51 -18.02 20.98
C PRO A 240 3.18 -17.05 21.97
N PHE A 241 3.14 -17.34 23.28
CA PHE A 241 3.64 -16.43 24.33
C PHE A 241 5.07 -15.88 24.09
N HIS A 242 5.92 -16.62 23.37
CA HIS A 242 7.31 -16.26 23.07
C HIS A 242 7.49 -15.31 21.86
N VAL A 243 6.43 -14.97 21.13
CA VAL A 243 6.44 -14.05 19.97
C VAL A 243 5.41 -12.92 20.09
N GLN A 244 4.80 -12.77 21.27
CA GLN A 244 3.97 -11.62 21.57
C GLN A 244 4.84 -10.35 21.55
N PRO A 245 4.46 -9.31 20.79
CA PRO A 245 5.21 -8.06 20.78
C PRO A 245 5.29 -7.51 22.20
N ILE A 246 6.43 -6.90 22.52
CA ILE A 246 6.60 -6.15 23.76
C ILE A 246 5.39 -5.21 23.89
N PRO A 247 4.61 -5.25 24.98
CA PRO A 247 3.45 -4.38 25.16
C PRO A 247 3.82 -2.92 24.87
N LEU A 248 2.95 -2.15 24.23
CA LEU A 248 3.26 -0.77 23.81
C LEU A 248 3.82 0.08 24.96
N ALA A 249 3.35 -0.14 26.19
CA ALA A 249 3.88 0.50 27.39
C ALA A 249 5.35 0.13 27.66
N ALA A 250 5.72 -1.14 27.53
CA ALA A 250 7.09 -1.61 27.67
C ALA A 250 7.98 -1.17 26.49
N ALA A 251 7.45 -1.14 25.27
CA ALA A 251 8.15 -0.59 24.11
C ALA A 251 8.45 0.91 24.29
N ARG A 252 7.49 1.70 24.79
CA ARG A 252 7.67 3.12 25.13
C ARG A 252 8.73 3.33 26.21
N LEU A 253 8.77 2.47 27.23
CA LEU A 253 9.79 2.52 28.28
C LEU A 253 11.19 2.21 27.75
N VAL A 254 11.34 1.16 26.94
CA VAL A 254 12.61 0.79 26.31
C VAL A 254 13.07 1.90 25.36
N LEU A 255 12.19 2.41 24.51
CA LEU A 255 12.52 3.50 23.59
C LEU A 255 12.89 4.79 24.33
N GLY A 256 12.14 5.14 25.38
CA GLY A 256 12.44 6.27 26.24
C GLY A 256 13.82 6.15 26.91
N PHE A 257 14.20 4.96 27.36
CA PHE A 257 15.54 4.72 27.88
C PHE A 257 16.62 4.82 26.80
N VAL A 258 16.38 4.28 25.61
CA VAL A 258 17.33 4.36 24.49
C VAL A 258 17.56 5.80 24.05
N VAL A 259 16.51 6.64 24.06
CA VAL A 259 16.58 8.04 23.60
C VAL A 259 17.12 8.98 24.69
N ASP A 260 16.66 8.85 25.94
CA ASP A 260 16.89 9.83 27.01
C ASP A 260 17.55 9.24 28.28
N GLY A 261 18.03 7.98 28.23
CA GLY A 261 18.61 7.28 29.36
C GLY A 261 17.63 7.13 30.53
N TRP A 262 18.14 7.14 31.78
CA TRP A 262 17.32 6.99 32.98
C TRP A 262 16.20 8.04 33.13
N ARG A 263 16.31 9.20 32.48
CA ARG A 263 15.29 10.27 32.50
C ARG A 263 14.10 9.96 31.59
N GLY A 264 14.30 9.23 30.49
CA GLY A 264 13.23 8.84 29.58
C GLY A 264 12.30 7.76 30.15
N LEU A 265 12.81 6.94 31.06
CA LEU A 265 12.05 5.91 31.77
C LEU A 265 10.90 6.51 32.62
N LEU A 266 11.14 7.69 33.21
CA LEU A 266 10.13 8.43 33.99
C LEU A 266 9.09 9.15 33.11
N ARG A 267 9.45 9.53 31.87
CA ARG A 267 8.54 10.19 30.92
C ARG A 267 7.67 9.20 30.15
N GLY A 268 8.17 7.99 29.87
CA GLY A 268 7.44 6.94 29.13
C GLY A 268 6.16 6.44 29.83
N VAL A 269 6.06 6.60 31.16
CA VAL A 269 4.88 6.23 31.95
C VAL A 269 3.71 7.21 31.77
N TRP A 270 3.99 8.46 31.38
CA TRP A 270 2.99 9.54 31.32
C TRP A 270 2.80 10.14 29.92
N ALA A 271 3.59 9.71 28.94
CA ALA A 271 3.42 10.07 27.54
C ALA A 271 2.10 9.47 27.02
N ARG A 272 1.10 10.32 26.75
CA ARG A 272 -0.14 9.92 26.06
C ARG A 272 0.18 9.49 24.64
#